data_AF-A0A9X4QVZ7-F1
#
_entry.id   AF-A0A9X4QVZ7-F1
#
_cell.length_a   1.000
_cell.length_b   1.000
_cell.length_c   1.000
_cell.angle_alpha   90.00
_cell.angle_beta   90.00
_cell.angle_gamma   90.00
#
_symmetry.space_group_name_H-M   'P 1'
#
loop_
_entity.id
_entity.type
_entity.pdbx_description
1 polymer ?
#
loop_
_entity_poly.entity_id
_entity_poly.type
_entity_poly.pdbx_seq_one_letter_code
_entity_poly.pdbx_strand_id
1 'polypeptide(L)'
;MYDSGLSELWTDRRDVELEANDRVKLGRIVVALPGEAERVTPFLLAVRLQDHSGAVISDQWYEFNAQPKTKELIAFEQAHLHDGNEYPGAVAEQAFALYAGLPDAPLRHLPRTSLALSVERSAGGGRIRVRNTGLLPAIRVTFGGFPPNWDCYLSDNEIGLRPGEERHICFEAPEGTALEGLTASAWNAPVVASEDRLGEQTPYFSNGLSLGGLSHD
;
A
#
# COMPACT_ATOMS: atom_id res chain seq x y z
N MET A 1 -6.99 12.47 1.45
CA MET A 1 -5.80 13.08 2.09
C MET A 1 -6.00 13.02 3.58
N TYR A 2 -4.94 12.71 4.33
CA TYR A 2 -4.99 12.53 5.78
C TYR A 2 -3.94 13.40 6.49
N ASP A 3 -4.23 13.75 7.74
CA ASP A 3 -3.24 14.34 8.65
C ASP A 3 -2.33 13.28 9.28
N SER A 4 -1.37 13.71 10.11
CA SER A 4 -0.48 12.80 10.85
C SER A 4 -1.19 11.96 11.92
N GLY A 5 -2.42 12.32 12.30
CA GLY A 5 -3.31 11.50 13.11
C GLY A 5 -4.12 10.48 12.29
N LEU A 6 -3.88 10.42 10.98
CA LEU A 6 -4.62 9.61 10.01
C LEU A 6 -6.12 9.92 9.94
N SER A 7 -6.52 11.13 10.33
CA SER A 7 -7.88 11.64 10.13
C SER A 7 -8.01 12.14 8.69
N GLU A 8 -9.16 11.88 8.05
CA GLU A 8 -9.41 12.36 6.69
C GLU A 8 -9.58 13.89 6.70
N LEU A 9 -8.71 14.58 5.96
CA LEU A 9 -8.76 16.04 5.78
C LEU A 9 -9.57 16.44 4.55
N TRP A 10 -9.55 15.59 3.52
CA TRP A 10 -10.13 15.90 2.22
C TRP A 10 -10.25 14.64 1.36
N THR A 11 -11.33 14.55 0.58
CA THR A 11 -11.57 13.50 -0.40
C THR A 11 -12.20 14.11 -1.66
N ASP A 12 -11.89 13.53 -2.82
CA ASP A 12 -12.43 13.92 -4.12
C ASP A 12 -12.53 12.66 -4.99
N ARG A 13 -13.60 12.59 -5.77
CA ARG A 13 -13.86 11.48 -6.69
C ARG A 13 -14.15 12.04 -8.07
N ARG A 14 -13.51 11.47 -9.08
CA ARG A 14 -13.68 11.85 -10.47
C ARG A 14 -13.82 10.60 -11.32
N ASP A 15 -14.74 10.67 -12.26
CA ASP A 15 -14.81 9.69 -13.34
C ASP A 15 -13.86 10.14 -14.44
N VAL A 16 -13.14 9.17 -15.02
CA VAL A 16 -12.14 9.41 -16.06
C VAL A 16 -12.35 8.39 -17.16
N GLU A 17 -12.37 8.86 -18.40
CA GLU A 17 -12.31 8.01 -19.59
C GLU A 17 -10.88 8.04 -20.12
N LEU A 18 -10.36 6.88 -20.46
CA LEU A 18 -9.00 6.73 -20.94
C LEU A 18 -8.99 5.73 -22.10
N GLU A 19 -8.55 6.19 -23.26
CA GLU A 19 -8.33 5.33 -24.41
C GLU A 19 -7.04 4.51 -24.24
N ALA A 20 -6.94 3.41 -25.00
CA ALA A 20 -5.75 2.57 -24.98
C ALA A 20 -4.49 3.38 -25.34
N ASN A 21 -3.43 3.22 -24.54
CA ASN A 21 -2.15 3.92 -24.67
C ASN A 21 -2.21 5.45 -24.52
N ASP A 22 -3.26 5.99 -23.89
CA ASP A 22 -3.37 7.42 -23.61
C ASP A 22 -3.08 7.78 -22.15
N ARG A 23 -3.04 9.08 -21.85
CA ARG A 23 -2.91 9.65 -20.51
C ARG A 23 -3.91 10.80 -20.32
N VAL A 24 -4.58 10.81 -19.17
CA VAL A 24 -5.42 11.94 -18.76
C VAL A 24 -4.74 12.75 -17.66
N LYS A 25 -4.72 14.08 -17.81
CA LYS A 25 -4.27 14.99 -16.75
C LYS A 25 -5.48 15.50 -15.99
N LEU A 26 -5.60 15.18 -14.69
CA LEU A 26 -6.71 15.60 -13.83
C LEU A 26 -6.67 17.08 -13.41
N GLY A 27 -5.77 17.87 -14.00
CA GLY A 27 -5.57 19.27 -13.66
C GLY A 27 -4.86 19.47 -12.32
N ARG A 28 -4.84 20.73 -11.86
CA ARG A 28 -4.29 21.10 -10.54
C ARG A 28 -5.40 20.98 -9.50
N ILE A 29 -5.12 20.26 -8.42
CA ILE A 29 -6.00 20.19 -7.25
C ILE A 29 -5.46 21.19 -6.23
N VAL A 30 -6.32 22.10 -5.76
CA VAL A 30 -6.00 23.07 -4.72
C VAL A 30 -6.92 22.78 -3.55
N VAL A 31 -6.33 22.38 -2.42
CA VAL A 31 -7.06 22.11 -1.18
C VAL A 31 -6.74 23.20 -0.19
N ALA A 32 -7.77 23.89 0.30
CA ALA A 32 -7.64 24.77 1.45
C ALA A 32 -7.72 23.91 2.70
N LEU A 33 -6.62 23.83 3.45
CA LEU A 33 -6.59 23.12 4.73
C LEU A 33 -7.29 23.95 5.81
N PRO A 34 -7.91 23.31 6.82
CA PRO A 34 -8.39 24.02 8.01
C PRO A 34 -7.27 24.91 8.57
N GLY A 35 -7.59 26.17 8.87
CA GLY A 35 -6.60 27.25 9.05
C GLY A 35 -5.63 27.07 10.23
N GLU A 36 -4.60 27.93 10.26
CA GLU A 36 -3.41 27.89 11.16
C GLU A 36 -3.66 27.71 12.67
N ALA A 37 -4.89 27.94 13.16
CA ALA A 37 -5.26 27.71 14.57
C ALA A 37 -5.24 26.22 14.94
N GLU A 38 -5.50 25.34 13.98
CA GLU A 38 -5.25 23.91 14.06
C GLU A 38 -3.97 23.66 13.25
N ARG A 39 -2.89 23.23 13.89
CA ARG A 39 -1.68 22.79 13.18
C ARG A 39 -1.99 21.51 12.41
N VAL A 40 -2.68 21.63 11.29
CA VAL A 40 -2.92 20.52 10.37
C VAL A 40 -1.61 20.22 9.68
N THR A 41 -1.14 18.99 9.84
CA THR A 41 0.06 18.45 9.23
C THR A 41 -0.36 17.42 8.18
N PRO A 42 -0.65 17.83 6.93
CA PRO A 42 -0.91 16.88 5.86
C PRO A 42 0.23 15.89 5.80
N PHE A 43 -0.14 14.62 5.88
CA PHE A 43 0.82 13.54 5.98
C PHE A 43 0.68 12.58 4.80
N LEU A 44 -0.53 12.34 4.30
CA LEU A 44 -0.74 11.27 3.35
C LEU A 44 -1.75 11.64 2.27
N LEU A 45 -1.36 11.46 1.02
CA LEU A 45 -2.28 11.44 -0.13
C LEU A 45 -2.43 10.00 -0.64
N ALA A 46 -3.64 9.44 -0.50
CA ALA A 46 -4.01 8.18 -1.12
C ALA A 46 -4.79 8.46 -2.42
N VAL A 47 -4.33 7.89 -3.52
CA VAL A 47 -4.93 7.98 -4.86
C VAL A 47 -5.34 6.59 -5.31
N ARG A 48 -6.61 6.41 -5.64
CA ARG A 48 -7.14 5.10 -6.06
C ARG A 48 -7.83 5.22 -7.41
N LEU A 49 -7.54 4.28 -8.29
CA LEU A 49 -8.23 4.08 -9.55
C LEU A 49 -9.08 2.82 -9.47
N GLN A 50 -10.36 2.94 -9.79
CA GLN A 50 -11.30 1.83 -9.81
C GLN A 50 -11.92 1.70 -11.20
N ASP A 51 -12.22 0.46 -11.60
CA ASP A 51 -13.01 0.21 -12.79
C ASP A 51 -14.51 0.50 -12.54
N HIS A 52 -15.33 0.35 -13.59
CA HIS A 52 -16.77 0.56 -13.52
C HIS A 52 -17.51 -0.42 -12.58
N SER A 53 -16.91 -1.57 -12.25
CA SER A 53 -17.45 -2.54 -11.30
C SER A 53 -17.11 -2.19 -9.84
N GLY A 54 -16.24 -1.20 -9.64
CA GLY A 54 -15.70 -0.81 -8.34
C GLY A 54 -14.45 -1.59 -7.94
N ALA A 55 -13.97 -2.52 -8.78
CA ALA A 55 -12.71 -3.21 -8.54
C ALA A 55 -11.55 -2.23 -8.67
N VAL A 56 -10.54 -2.40 -7.83
CA VAL A 56 -9.40 -1.49 -7.81
C VAL A 56 -8.39 -1.92 -8.84
N ILE A 57 -8.06 -1.01 -9.75
CA ILE A 57 -7.04 -1.20 -10.78
C ILE A 57 -5.67 -0.76 -10.26
N SER A 58 -5.63 0.35 -9.51
CA SER A 58 -4.39 0.91 -8.98
C SER A 58 -4.66 1.67 -7.68
N ASP A 59 -3.70 1.62 -6.76
CA ASP A 59 -3.72 2.37 -5.50
C ASP A 59 -2.29 2.89 -5.25
N GLN A 60 -2.17 4.17 -4.91
CA GLN A 60 -0.88 4.84 -4.71
C GLN A 60 -0.96 5.75 -3.49
N TRP A 61 0.02 5.63 -2.61
CA TRP A 61 0.05 6.32 -1.31
C TRP A 61 1.33 7.15 -1.27
N TYR A 62 1.17 8.46 -1.03
CA TYR A 62 2.26 9.41 -1.00
C TYR A 62 2.34 10.05 0.38
N GLU A 63 3.40 9.73 1.11
CA GLU A 63 3.69 10.36 2.40
C GLU A 63 4.40 11.70 2.20
N PHE A 64 3.90 12.73 2.89
CA PHE A 64 4.53 14.04 3.00
C PHE A 64 5.22 14.16 4.35
N ASN A 65 6.43 14.72 4.33
CA ASN A 65 7.06 15.22 5.54
C ASN A 65 6.90 16.75 5.58
N ALA A 66 5.85 17.23 6.24
CA ALA A 66 5.59 18.66 6.40
C ALA A 66 6.54 19.34 7.41
N GLN A 67 7.47 18.59 8.00
CA GLN A 67 8.36 19.11 9.04
C GLN A 67 9.43 20.01 8.43
N PRO A 68 9.59 21.24 8.96
CA PRO A 68 10.64 22.11 8.48
C PRO A 68 12.01 21.52 8.83
N LYS A 69 12.93 21.57 7.86
CA LYS A 69 14.34 21.21 8.10
C LYS A 69 14.95 22.17 9.14
N THR A 70 15.84 21.66 9.97
CA THR A 70 16.59 22.49 10.93
C THR A 70 17.59 23.38 10.18
N LYS A 71 18.06 24.44 10.82
CA LYS A 71 19.09 25.32 10.22
C LYS A 71 20.36 24.56 9.90
N GLU A 72 20.71 23.61 10.76
CA GLU A 72 21.88 22.74 10.65
C GLU A 72 21.74 21.81 9.43
N LEU A 73 20.58 21.19 9.24
CA LEU A 73 20.31 20.34 8.09
C LEU A 73 20.31 21.15 6.78
N ILE A 74 19.70 22.34 6.77
CA ILE A 74 19.71 23.23 5.60
C ILE A 74 21.15 23.62 5.24
N ALA A 75 21.95 24.04 6.22
CA ALA A 75 23.34 24.42 5.99
C ALA A 75 24.18 23.24 5.49
N PHE A 76 23.95 22.05 6.05
CA PHE A 76 24.58 20.81 5.59
C PHE A 76 24.23 20.53 4.13
N GLU A 77 22.95 20.55 3.75
CA GLU A 77 22.54 20.30 2.36
C GLU A 77 23.13 21.31 1.39
N GLN A 78 23.10 22.60 1.74
CA GLN A 78 23.66 23.67 0.91
C GLN A 78 25.17 23.52 0.67
N ALA A 79 25.91 23.11 1.70
CA ALA A 79 27.35 22.86 1.59
C ALA A 79 27.68 21.62 0.73
N HIS A 80 26.74 20.69 0.58
CA HIS A 80 26.90 19.43 -0.13
C HIS A 80 26.01 19.33 -1.39
N LEU A 81 25.64 20.48 -1.97
CA LEU A 81 25.04 20.53 -3.29
C LEU A 81 26.12 20.14 -4.31
N HIS A 82 26.04 18.92 -4.85
CA HIS A 82 26.97 18.38 -5.83
C HIS A 82 26.22 17.75 -7.00
N ASP A 83 26.85 17.70 -8.16
CA ASP A 83 26.33 17.01 -9.35
C ASP A 83 26.27 15.49 -9.06
N GLY A 84 25.11 15.03 -8.59
CA GLY A 84 24.86 13.62 -8.27
C GLY A 84 23.82 13.39 -7.17
N ASN A 85 23.53 14.39 -6.32
CA ASN A 85 22.61 14.25 -5.16
C ASN A 85 22.95 13.08 -4.21
N GLU A 86 24.18 12.56 -4.23
CA GLU A 86 24.63 11.47 -3.38
C GLU A 86 25.60 11.97 -2.30
N TYR A 87 25.43 11.46 -1.08
CA TYR A 87 26.37 11.67 0.01
C TYR A 87 27.29 10.45 0.14
N PRO A 88 28.60 10.56 -0.13
CA PRO A 88 29.50 9.42 -0.01
C PRO A 88 29.94 9.18 1.44
N GLY A 89 30.04 7.90 1.84
CA GLY A 89 30.69 7.48 3.08
C GLY A 89 30.25 8.25 4.33
N ALA A 90 31.22 8.85 5.03
CA ALA A 90 30.98 9.60 6.27
C ALA A 90 30.01 10.80 6.10
N VAL A 91 29.91 11.37 4.89
CA VAL A 91 28.96 12.46 4.60
C VAL A 91 27.53 11.91 4.64
N ALA A 92 27.29 10.69 4.15
CA ALA A 92 25.98 10.03 4.27
C ALA A 92 25.64 9.73 5.73
N GLU A 93 26.60 9.24 6.52
CA GLU A 93 26.38 9.00 7.96
C GLU A 93 25.97 10.28 8.68
N GLN A 94 26.64 11.40 8.39
CA GLN A 94 26.28 12.70 8.94
C GLN A 94 24.89 13.15 8.47
N ALA A 95 24.56 12.98 7.19
CA ALA A 95 23.24 13.29 6.66
C ALA A 95 22.15 12.47 7.37
N PHE A 96 22.33 11.16 7.49
CA PHE A 96 21.39 10.29 8.20
C PHE A 96 21.23 10.68 9.66
N ALA A 97 22.30 11.06 10.35
CA ALA A 97 22.23 11.54 11.73
C ALA A 97 21.40 12.85 11.84
N LEU A 98 21.58 13.79 10.91
CA LEU A 98 20.81 15.04 10.88
C LEU A 98 19.33 14.79 10.59
N TYR A 99 19.02 13.96 9.59
CA TYR A 99 17.65 13.55 9.28
C TYR A 99 17.00 12.77 10.43
N ALA A 100 17.76 11.89 11.10
CA ALA A 100 17.30 11.16 12.28
C ALA A 100 17.02 12.13 13.46
N GLY A 101 17.80 13.19 13.59
CA GLY A 101 17.67 14.19 14.65
C GLY A 101 16.51 15.18 14.49
N LEU A 102 15.73 15.12 13.41
CA LEU A 102 14.56 15.98 13.26
C LEU A 102 13.55 15.75 14.41
N PRO A 103 13.02 16.83 15.02
CA PRO A 103 12.31 16.76 16.31
C PRO A 103 10.97 16.03 16.24
N ASP A 104 10.34 16.03 15.08
CA ASP A 104 9.09 15.32 14.82
C ASP A 104 9.15 14.75 13.41
N ALA A 105 8.70 13.51 13.25
CA ALA A 105 8.61 12.82 11.98
C ALA A 105 7.35 11.95 12.05
N PRO A 106 6.25 12.30 11.35
CA PRO A 106 4.95 11.65 11.54
C PRO A 106 4.98 10.12 11.50
N LEU A 107 5.79 9.55 10.59
CA LEU A 107 6.00 8.10 10.49
C LEU A 107 6.44 7.44 11.80
N ARG A 108 7.18 8.13 12.68
CA ARG A 108 7.64 7.55 13.96
C ARG A 108 6.53 7.36 14.98
N HIS A 109 5.44 8.13 14.85
CA HIS A 109 4.42 8.27 15.88
C HIS A 109 3.01 8.04 15.34
N LEU A 110 2.88 7.36 14.20
CA LEU A 110 1.57 7.09 13.61
C LEU A 110 0.68 6.32 14.59
N PRO A 111 -0.60 6.72 14.71
CA PRO A 111 -1.55 6.00 15.52
C PRO A 111 -1.75 4.58 14.96
N ARG A 112 -1.91 3.64 15.89
CA ARG A 112 -1.91 2.20 15.58
C ARG A 112 -3.22 1.74 14.94
N THR A 113 -3.11 0.79 14.02
CA THR A 113 -4.23 0.03 13.47
C THR A 113 -3.97 -1.47 13.58
N SER A 114 -4.88 -2.30 13.10
CA SER A 114 -4.80 -3.76 13.16
C SER A 114 -5.08 -4.39 11.79
N LEU A 115 -4.42 -5.52 11.54
CA LEU A 115 -4.58 -6.32 10.33
C LEU A 115 -5.15 -7.70 10.67
N ALA A 116 -5.75 -8.34 9.68
CA ALA A 116 -6.02 -9.78 9.67
C ALA A 116 -5.46 -10.37 8.36
N LEU A 117 -4.96 -11.60 8.43
CA LEU A 117 -4.31 -12.30 7.33
C LEU A 117 -4.81 -13.74 7.24
N SER A 118 -5.25 -14.15 6.06
CA SER A 118 -5.58 -15.54 5.76
C SER A 118 -5.06 -15.95 4.39
N VAL A 119 -4.80 -17.23 4.20
CA VAL A 119 -4.28 -17.76 2.93
C VAL A 119 -5.23 -18.83 2.40
N GLU A 120 -5.52 -18.76 1.11
CA GLU A 120 -6.25 -19.78 0.36
C GLU A 120 -5.31 -20.37 -0.69
N ARG A 121 -4.98 -21.66 -0.56
CA ARG A 121 -4.07 -22.35 -1.48
C ARG A 121 -4.83 -23.06 -2.60
N SER A 122 -4.19 -23.12 -3.75
CA SER A 122 -4.58 -23.92 -4.92
C SER A 122 -3.34 -24.57 -5.56
N ALA A 123 -3.53 -25.50 -6.50
CA ALA A 123 -2.41 -26.05 -7.25
C ALA A 123 -1.65 -24.92 -7.97
N GLY A 124 -0.34 -24.82 -7.72
CA GLY A 124 0.55 -23.81 -8.32
C GLY A 124 0.46 -22.40 -7.73
N GLY A 125 -0.26 -22.18 -6.62
CA GLY A 125 -0.36 -20.83 -6.03
C GLY A 125 -1.53 -20.63 -5.08
N GLY A 126 -2.11 -19.43 -5.09
CA GLY A 126 -3.28 -19.13 -4.28
C GLY A 126 -3.57 -17.64 -4.13
N ARG A 127 -4.31 -17.30 -3.07
CA ARG A 127 -4.65 -15.93 -2.69
C ARG A 127 -4.35 -15.69 -1.22
N ILE A 128 -3.67 -14.59 -0.95
CA ILE A 128 -3.50 -14.04 0.39
C ILE A 128 -4.58 -12.97 0.57
N ARG A 129 -5.44 -13.14 1.58
CA ARG A 129 -6.39 -12.11 1.98
C ARG A 129 -5.81 -11.33 3.13
N VAL A 130 -5.65 -10.02 2.95
CA VAL A 130 -5.25 -9.09 4.01
C VAL A 130 -6.36 -8.08 4.21
N ARG A 131 -6.74 -7.85 5.47
CA ARG A 131 -7.79 -6.91 5.82
C ARG A 131 -7.33 -5.95 6.91
N ASN A 132 -7.62 -4.67 6.73
CA ASN A 132 -7.52 -3.70 7.82
C ASN A 132 -8.75 -3.82 8.72
N THR A 133 -8.53 -4.32 9.94
CA THR A 133 -9.59 -4.52 10.94
C THR A 133 -9.71 -3.36 11.92
N GLY A 134 -8.77 -2.40 11.86
CA GLY A 134 -8.79 -1.21 12.70
C GLY A 134 -9.59 -0.07 12.07
N LEU A 135 -9.69 1.02 12.84
CA LEU A 135 -10.43 2.23 12.45
C LEU A 135 -9.59 3.25 11.68
N LEU A 136 -8.28 3.00 11.56
CA LEU A 136 -7.33 3.90 10.92
C LEU A 136 -6.68 3.21 9.71
N PRO A 137 -6.30 3.98 8.67
CA PRO A 137 -5.52 3.46 7.55
C PRO A 137 -4.29 2.65 7.99
N ALA A 138 -4.03 1.54 7.31
CA ALA A 138 -2.79 0.78 7.42
C ALA A 138 -1.82 1.25 6.34
N ILE A 139 -0.68 1.79 6.77
CA ILE A 139 0.31 2.43 5.89
C ILE A 139 1.38 1.42 5.50
N ARG A 140 1.57 1.21 4.20
CA ARG A 140 2.60 0.32 3.63
C ARG A 140 2.56 -1.08 4.24
N VAL A 141 1.46 -1.78 3.96
CA VAL A 141 1.27 -3.19 4.29
C VAL A 141 2.27 -4.02 3.51
N THR A 142 3.15 -4.71 4.23
CA THR A 142 4.20 -5.55 3.66
C THR A 142 3.98 -7.00 4.06
N PHE A 143 4.09 -7.90 3.09
CA PHE A 143 4.13 -9.33 3.31
C PHE A 143 5.57 -9.77 3.57
N GLY A 144 5.80 -10.37 4.74
CA GLY A 144 7.09 -10.91 5.16
C GLY A 144 7.09 -12.44 5.15
N GLY A 145 8.26 -13.05 5.00
CA GLY A 145 8.42 -14.50 5.07
C GLY A 145 7.80 -15.28 3.90
N PHE A 146 7.42 -14.60 2.81
CA PHE A 146 7.11 -15.27 1.56
C PHE A 146 8.38 -15.89 0.95
N PRO A 147 8.31 -17.10 0.36
CA PRO A 147 9.50 -17.79 -0.17
C PRO A 147 10.27 -16.93 -1.18
N PRO A 148 11.60 -16.78 -1.04
CA PRO A 148 12.42 -15.96 -1.93
C PRO A 148 12.83 -16.69 -3.21
N ASN A 149 12.25 -17.87 -3.47
CA ASN A 149 12.60 -18.71 -4.61
C ASN A 149 12.19 -18.02 -5.92
N TRP A 150 12.96 -18.29 -6.99
CA TRP A 150 12.75 -17.66 -8.30
C TRP A 150 11.41 -18.03 -8.96
N ASP A 151 10.81 -19.15 -8.55
CA ASP A 151 9.52 -19.68 -9.00
C ASP A 151 8.36 -19.31 -8.07
N CYS A 152 8.60 -18.41 -7.11
CA CYS A 152 7.60 -17.88 -6.21
C CYS A 152 7.35 -16.41 -6.52
N TYR A 153 6.07 -16.03 -6.71
CA TYR A 153 5.70 -14.69 -7.13
C TYR A 153 4.55 -14.14 -6.28
N LEU A 154 4.65 -12.87 -5.88
CA LEU A 154 3.57 -12.08 -5.29
C LEU A 154 3.13 -11.03 -6.29
N SER A 155 1.82 -10.97 -6.58
CA SER A 155 1.26 -9.98 -7.50
C SER A 155 1.34 -8.54 -7.00
N ASP A 156 1.44 -8.34 -5.68
CA ASP A 156 1.55 -7.01 -5.07
C ASP A 156 2.21 -7.08 -3.70
N ASN A 157 2.86 -5.99 -3.28
CA ASN A 157 3.43 -5.81 -1.96
C ASN A 157 3.58 -4.31 -1.66
N GLU A 158 3.69 -3.94 -0.38
CA GLU A 158 3.80 -2.53 0.05
C GLU A 158 2.57 -1.67 -0.28
N ILE A 159 1.38 -2.22 -0.06
CA ILE A 159 0.09 -1.57 -0.37
C ILE A 159 -0.46 -0.75 0.80
N GLY A 160 -1.32 0.23 0.55
CA GLY A 160 -2.12 0.86 1.61
C GLY A 160 -3.51 0.24 1.75
N LEU A 161 -4.06 0.19 2.97
CA LEU A 161 -5.43 -0.28 3.22
C LEU A 161 -6.23 0.74 4.04
N ARG A 162 -7.40 1.16 3.52
CA ARG A 162 -8.36 1.97 4.28
C ARG A 162 -8.99 1.17 5.43
N PRO A 163 -9.59 1.83 6.43
CA PRO A 163 -10.35 1.13 7.47
C PRO A 163 -11.39 0.18 6.87
N GLY A 164 -11.38 -1.07 7.33
CA GLY A 164 -12.30 -2.12 6.85
C GLY A 164 -12.00 -2.71 5.47
N GLU A 165 -11.04 -2.15 4.72
CA GLU A 165 -10.67 -2.62 3.38
C GLU A 165 -10.01 -4.00 3.43
N GLU A 166 -10.40 -4.88 2.50
CA GLU A 166 -9.79 -6.18 2.26
C GLU A 166 -9.18 -6.20 0.85
N ARG A 167 -7.99 -6.82 0.74
CA ARG A 167 -7.31 -7.06 -0.54
C ARG A 167 -6.92 -8.51 -0.68
N HIS A 168 -7.05 -9.01 -1.91
CA HIS A 168 -6.68 -10.36 -2.30
C HIS A 168 -5.44 -10.27 -3.18
N ILE A 169 -4.32 -10.75 -2.66
CA ILE A 169 -3.05 -10.76 -3.37
C ILE A 169 -2.85 -12.17 -3.92
N CYS A 170 -2.88 -12.29 -5.24
CA CYS A 170 -2.55 -13.54 -5.90
C CYS A 170 -1.07 -13.85 -5.69
N PHE A 171 -0.76 -15.13 -5.52
CA PHE A 171 0.61 -15.62 -5.50
C PHE A 171 0.74 -16.89 -6.32
N GLU A 172 1.94 -17.11 -6.84
CA GLU A 172 2.35 -18.34 -7.49
C GLU A 172 3.45 -18.99 -6.65
N ALA A 173 3.36 -20.29 -6.46
CA ALA A 173 4.38 -21.07 -5.75
C ALA A 173 4.24 -22.56 -6.13
N PRO A 174 5.35 -23.31 -6.25
CA PRO A 174 5.30 -24.75 -6.47
C PRO A 174 4.45 -25.48 -5.41
N GLU A 175 3.82 -26.58 -5.82
CA GLU A 175 3.09 -27.44 -4.91
C GLU A 175 3.99 -27.92 -3.75
N GLY A 176 3.46 -27.89 -2.52
CA GLY A 176 4.21 -28.22 -1.32
C GLY A 176 5.09 -27.10 -0.76
N THR A 177 5.15 -25.93 -1.40
CA THR A 177 5.88 -24.77 -0.86
C THR A 177 5.31 -24.34 0.50
N ALA A 178 6.15 -24.36 1.52
CA ALA A 178 5.87 -23.92 2.88
C ALA A 178 5.51 -22.43 2.95
N LEU A 179 4.47 -22.08 3.74
CA LEU A 179 4.06 -20.69 4.01
C LEU A 179 3.91 -20.44 5.53
N GLU A 180 4.43 -21.33 6.39
CA GLU A 180 4.31 -21.18 7.85
C GLU A 180 5.00 -19.92 8.39
N GLY A 181 5.87 -19.28 7.60
CA GLY A 181 6.52 -18.01 7.92
C GLY A 181 5.82 -16.76 7.35
N LEU A 182 4.72 -16.92 6.60
CA LEU A 182 4.06 -15.78 5.97
C LEU A 182 3.43 -14.87 7.03
N THR A 183 3.77 -13.61 6.95
CA THR A 183 3.26 -12.56 7.83
C THR A 183 2.80 -11.35 7.01
N ALA A 184 1.94 -10.54 7.61
CA ALA A 184 1.64 -9.20 7.14
C ALA A 184 1.93 -8.21 8.27
N SER A 185 2.46 -7.05 7.92
CA SER A 185 2.64 -5.94 8.85
C SER A 185 2.38 -4.65 8.11
N ALA A 186 2.11 -3.57 8.83
CA ALA A 186 2.10 -2.22 8.26
C ALA A 186 3.00 -1.35 9.14
N TRP A 187 3.42 -0.20 8.63
CA TRP A 187 4.21 0.75 9.40
C TRP A 187 3.57 1.05 10.77
N ASN A 188 2.24 1.20 10.80
CA ASN A 188 1.45 1.49 11.99
C ASN A 188 0.62 0.30 12.50
N ALA A 189 0.90 -0.94 12.09
CA ALA A 189 0.22 -2.14 12.61
C ALA A 189 1.24 -3.17 13.12
N PRO A 190 0.90 -3.98 14.13
CA PRO A 190 1.76 -5.10 14.53
C PRO A 190 1.86 -6.13 13.40
N VAL A 191 2.89 -6.99 13.49
CA VAL A 191 3.00 -8.16 12.63
C VAL A 191 1.89 -9.14 12.97
N VAL A 192 1.21 -9.68 11.94
CA VAL A 192 0.24 -10.76 12.04
C VAL A 192 0.70 -11.95 11.21
N ALA A 193 0.61 -13.15 11.76
CA ALA A 193 0.91 -14.39 11.05
C ALA A 193 -0.31 -14.88 10.26
N SER A 194 -0.08 -15.67 9.21
CA SER A 194 -1.15 -16.28 8.46
C SER A 194 -1.90 -17.33 9.30
N GLU A 195 -3.23 -17.31 9.25
CA GLU A 195 -4.02 -18.51 9.52
C GLU A 195 -4.02 -19.36 8.25
N ASP A 196 -3.19 -20.40 8.20
CA ASP A 196 -3.20 -21.34 7.06
C ASP A 196 -4.48 -22.19 7.15
N ARG A 197 -5.42 -21.95 6.25
CA ARG A 197 -6.62 -22.78 6.09
C ARG A 197 -6.40 -23.64 4.87
N LEU A 198 -5.97 -24.88 5.08
CA LEU A 198 -6.01 -25.93 4.06
C LEU A 198 -7.44 -26.03 3.54
N GLY A 199 -7.64 -25.71 2.25
CA GLY A 199 -8.93 -25.37 1.69
C GLY A 199 -10.03 -26.41 1.97
N GLU A 200 -11.12 -25.95 2.60
CA GLU A 200 -12.43 -26.46 2.23
C GLU A 200 -12.64 -26.05 0.76
N GLN A 201 -12.79 -27.03 -0.13
CA GLN A 201 -13.12 -26.77 -1.52
C GLN A 201 -14.45 -26.01 -1.58
N THR A 202 -14.42 -24.72 -1.84
CA THR A 202 -15.61 -24.00 -2.28
C THR A 202 -15.96 -24.56 -3.66
N PRO A 203 -17.12 -25.23 -3.85
CA PRO A 203 -17.48 -25.76 -5.16
C PRO A 203 -17.63 -24.58 -6.10
N TYR A 204 -16.81 -24.55 -7.15
CA TYR A 204 -17.04 -23.70 -8.30
C TYR A 204 -18.44 -24.03 -8.84
N PHE A 205 -19.36 -23.07 -8.78
CA PHE A 205 -20.57 -23.12 -9.59
C PHE A 205 -20.15 -23.07 -11.05
N SER A 206 -20.09 -24.22 -11.71
CA SER A 206 -20.11 -24.29 -13.16
C SER A 206 -21.47 -23.78 -13.61
N ASN A 207 -21.51 -22.55 -14.13
CA ASN A 207 -22.61 -22.12 -14.97
C ASN A 207 -22.55 -22.95 -16.25
N GLY A 208 -23.20 -24.10 -16.22
CA GLY A 208 -23.49 -24.92 -17.38
C GLY A 208 -24.39 -24.15 -18.34
N LEU A 209 -23.80 -23.36 -19.23
CA LEU A 209 -24.42 -23.00 -20.49
C LEU A 209 -24.43 -24.26 -21.37
N SER A 210 -25.50 -25.02 -21.25
CA SER A 210 -25.92 -26.00 -22.25
C SER A 210 -26.17 -25.27 -23.57
N LEU A 211 -25.23 -25.37 -24.52
CA LEU A 211 -25.51 -25.11 -25.92
C LEU A 211 -26.32 -26.30 -26.45
N GLY A 212 -27.63 -26.14 -26.46
CA GLY A 212 -28.54 -27.03 -27.16
C GLY A 212 -28.15 -27.12 -28.63
N GLY A 213 -27.90 -28.34 -29.10
CA GLY A 213 -27.71 -28.64 -30.50
C GLY A 213 -28.99 -28.35 -31.28
N LEU A 214 -28.87 -27.52 -32.32
CA LEU A 214 -29.85 -27.43 -33.38
C LEU A 214 -29.46 -28.44 -34.46
N SER A 215 -30.27 -29.49 -34.58
CA SER A 215 -30.37 -30.32 -35.77
C SER A 215 -31.05 -29.51 -36.88
N HIS A 216 -30.45 -29.49 -38.07
CA HIS A 216 -31.17 -29.16 -39.30
C HIS A 216 -31.32 -30.44 -40.13
N ASP A 217 -32.57 -30.76 -40.45
CA ASP A 217 -32.98 -31.57 -41.60
C ASP A 217 -32.49 -30.95 -42.91
#